data_AF-A0A1G8Z2R0-F1
#
_entry.id   AF-A0A1G8Z2R0-F1
#
_cell.length_a   1.000
_cell.length_b   1.000
_cell.length_c   1.000
_cell.angle_alpha   90.00
_cell.angle_beta   90.00
_cell.angle_gamma   90.00
#
_symmetry.space_group_name_H-M   'P 1'
#
loop_
_entity.id
_entity.type
_entity.pdbx_description
1 polymer ?
#
loop_
_entity_poly.entity_id
_entity_poly.type
_entity_poly.pdbx_seq_one_letter_code
_entity_poly.pdbx_strand_id
1 'polypeptide(L)'
;MAVGGLDLAKYCSSYDFNSNDVKSCSRAVDLTEACNWQKQRDDLEGVYKSADLHSGICLDPKGKDVGGIDDMLGFCRQKFKRTLDVRASDADGKDWRCVMDIDKDVVCIWQYSDKSLTAVQENGLWVCRRPADAASP
;
A
#
# COMPACT_ATOMS: atom_id res chain seq x y z
N MET A 1 26.12 -8.09 14.55
CA MET A 1 25.60 -7.33 15.72
C MET A 1 24.25 -6.73 15.36
N ALA A 2 23.31 -6.64 16.31
CA ALA A 2 22.01 -5.98 16.09
C ALA A 2 22.18 -4.46 16.01
N VAL A 3 21.47 -3.83 15.08
CA VAL A 3 21.52 -2.37 14.82
C VAL A 3 20.29 -1.67 15.39
N GLY A 4 19.12 -2.31 15.35
CA GLY A 4 17.89 -1.84 16.01
C GLY A 4 16.62 -2.45 15.42
N GLY A 5 15.45 -2.04 15.91
CA GLY A 5 14.15 -2.55 15.46
C GLY A 5 13.65 -1.91 14.16
N LEU A 6 12.63 -2.52 13.53
CA LEU A 6 12.01 -2.00 12.32
C LEU A 6 10.89 -0.99 12.64
N ASP A 7 10.90 0.14 11.93
CA ASP A 7 9.81 1.13 11.92
C ASP A 7 8.97 0.99 10.65
N LEU A 8 8.01 0.06 10.70
CA LEU A 8 7.13 -0.23 9.57
C LEU A 8 6.19 0.94 9.24
N ALA A 9 5.74 1.68 10.25
CA ALA A 9 4.84 2.81 10.06
C ALA A 9 5.53 3.93 9.28
N LYS A 10 6.78 4.25 9.64
CA LYS A 10 7.60 5.24 8.93
C LYS A 10 8.01 4.76 7.53
N TYR A 11 8.28 3.46 7.38
CA TYR A 11 8.53 2.88 6.06
C TYR A 11 7.31 3.06 5.14
N CYS A 12 6.12 2.64 5.59
CA CYS A 12 4.89 2.74 4.79
C CYS A 12 4.53 4.20 4.46
N SER A 13 4.66 5.12 5.42
CA SER A 13 4.37 6.54 5.19
C SER A 13 5.32 7.20 4.20
N SER A 14 6.57 6.71 4.08
CA SER A 14 7.51 7.18 3.05
C SER A 14 7.07 6.87 1.62
N TYR A 15 6.13 5.93 1.44
CA TYR A 15 5.49 5.57 0.17
C TYR A 15 4.01 6.01 0.10
N ASP A 16 3.60 6.96 0.94
CA ASP A 16 2.23 7.51 0.99
C ASP A 16 1.13 6.49 1.38
N PHE A 17 1.51 5.37 1.99
CA PHE A 17 0.56 4.46 2.65
C PHE A 17 0.28 4.94 4.08
N ASN A 18 -0.98 4.97 4.48
CA ASN A 18 -1.43 5.52 5.77
C ASN A 18 -1.81 4.46 6.81
N SER A 19 -1.65 3.18 6.46
CA SER A 19 -1.92 2.06 7.33
C SER A 19 -0.91 0.95 7.05
N ASN A 20 -0.61 0.13 8.06
CA ASN A 20 0.27 -1.01 7.91
C ASN A 20 -0.07 -2.09 8.93
N ASP A 21 0.31 -3.32 8.61
CA ASP A 21 0.44 -4.41 9.57
C ASP A 21 1.89 -4.94 9.55
N VAL A 22 2.12 -6.16 10.04
CA VAL A 22 3.44 -6.81 10.07
C VAL A 22 3.90 -7.38 8.71
N LYS A 23 3.02 -7.41 7.71
CA LYS A 23 3.22 -8.00 6.38
C LYS A 23 3.07 -7.01 5.25
N SER A 24 2.32 -5.93 5.40
CA SER A 24 1.93 -5.06 4.30
C SER A 24 1.71 -3.60 4.72
N CYS A 25 1.95 -2.70 3.78
CA CYS A 25 1.48 -1.32 3.79
C CYS A 25 0.15 -1.25 3.02
N SER A 26 -0.81 -0.45 3.48
CA SER A 26 -2.07 -0.26 2.79
C SER A 26 -2.60 1.17 2.86
N ARG A 27 -3.44 1.51 1.88
CA ARG A 27 -4.22 2.74 1.86
C ARG A 27 -5.59 2.45 1.28
N ALA A 28 -6.63 2.92 1.95
CA ALA A 28 -8.00 2.87 1.44
C ALA A 28 -8.10 3.59 0.08
N VAL A 29 -8.82 2.98 -0.85
CA VAL A 29 -9.17 3.58 -2.13
C VAL A 29 -10.28 4.59 -1.91
N ASP A 30 -10.07 5.79 -2.43
CA ASP A 30 -11.14 6.76 -2.61
C ASP A 30 -11.86 6.42 -3.93
N LEU A 31 -13.11 5.97 -3.85
CA LEU A 31 -13.89 5.60 -5.02
C LEU A 31 -14.07 6.78 -5.98
N THR A 32 -14.16 8.01 -5.47
CA THR A 32 -14.31 9.21 -6.30
C THR A 32 -13.04 9.45 -7.11
N GLU A 33 -11.86 9.36 -6.50
CA GLU A 33 -10.60 9.43 -7.24
C GLU A 33 -10.47 8.30 -8.27
N ALA A 34 -10.86 7.07 -7.91
CA ALA A 34 -10.80 5.92 -8.81
C ALA A 34 -11.76 6.07 -10.01
N CYS A 35 -12.96 6.59 -9.78
CA CYS A 35 -13.94 6.93 -10.82
C CYS A 35 -13.39 7.98 -11.79
N ASN A 36 -12.90 9.09 -11.24
CA ASN A 36 -12.32 10.19 -12.00
C ASN A 36 -11.11 9.73 -12.83
N TRP A 37 -10.22 8.93 -12.23
CA TRP A 37 -9.11 8.31 -12.94
C TRP A 37 -9.58 7.38 -14.08
N GLN A 38 -10.47 6.43 -13.82
CA GLN A 38 -10.88 5.45 -14.83
C GLN A 38 -11.60 6.11 -16.01
N LYS A 39 -12.46 7.09 -15.74
CA LYS A 39 -13.26 7.77 -16.77
C LYS A 39 -12.58 9.01 -17.35
N GLN A 40 -11.36 9.34 -16.88
CA GLN A 40 -10.60 10.53 -17.29
C GLN A 40 -11.40 11.83 -17.10
N ARG A 41 -12.02 11.96 -15.93
CA ARG A 41 -12.87 13.10 -15.50
C ARG A 41 -12.42 13.60 -14.13
N ASP A 42 -12.96 14.72 -13.68
CA ASP A 42 -12.69 15.33 -12.38
C ASP A 42 -13.97 15.71 -11.62
N ASP A 43 -15.15 15.40 -12.19
CA ASP A 43 -16.46 15.79 -11.69
C ASP A 43 -17.35 14.61 -11.28
N LEU A 44 -16.81 13.39 -11.28
CA LEU A 44 -17.56 12.20 -10.87
C LEU A 44 -17.53 12.00 -9.37
N GLU A 45 -18.57 11.35 -8.85
CA GLU A 45 -18.67 10.86 -7.47
C GLU A 45 -18.68 9.32 -7.48
N GLY A 46 -17.88 8.69 -6.62
CA GLY A 46 -17.85 7.25 -6.46
C GLY A 46 -18.69 6.79 -5.27
N VAL A 47 -19.67 5.91 -5.51
CA VAL A 47 -20.57 5.39 -4.46
C VAL A 47 -20.77 3.89 -4.58
N TYR A 48 -21.04 3.22 -3.46
CA TYR A 48 -21.48 1.82 -3.45
C TYR A 48 -23.01 1.75 -3.52
N LYS A 49 -23.57 0.96 -4.44
CA LYS A 49 -25.03 0.74 -4.52
C LYS A 49 -25.55 -0.17 -3.41
N SER A 50 -24.69 -0.99 -2.81
CA SER A 50 -25.02 -1.90 -1.73
C SER A 50 -23.82 -2.08 -0.79
N ALA A 51 -23.93 -2.97 0.19
CA ALA A 51 -22.81 -3.35 1.05
C ALA A 51 -21.71 -4.16 0.31
N ASP A 52 -21.96 -4.58 -0.93
CA ASP A 52 -20.97 -5.26 -1.76
C ASP A 52 -19.98 -4.25 -2.35
N LEU A 53 -18.69 -4.46 -2.12
CA LEU A 53 -17.60 -3.63 -2.62
C LEU A 53 -17.48 -3.66 -4.16
N HIS A 54 -18.03 -4.68 -4.81
CA HIS A 54 -18.10 -4.78 -6.27
C HIS A 54 -19.29 -4.02 -6.87
N SER A 55 -20.15 -3.43 -6.01
CA SER A 55 -21.27 -2.58 -6.43
C SER A 55 -20.92 -1.11 -6.67
N GLY A 56 -19.62 -0.78 -6.60
CA GLY A 56 -19.10 0.57 -6.79
C GLY A 56 -19.44 1.12 -8.18
N ILE A 57 -20.06 2.29 -8.22
CA ILE A 57 -20.42 3.01 -9.44
C ILE A 57 -19.92 4.45 -9.39
N CYS A 58 -19.82 5.04 -10.57
CA CYS A 58 -19.53 6.45 -10.74
C CYS A 58 -20.79 7.20 -11.15
N LEU A 59 -21.10 8.27 -10.45
CA LEU A 59 -22.21 9.18 -10.76
C LEU A 59 -21.65 10.49 -11.32
N ASP A 60 -22.33 11.05 -12.33
CA ASP A 60 -22.07 12.42 -12.79
C ASP A 60 -22.69 13.47 -11.84
N PRO A 61 -22.42 14.78 -12.03
CA PRO A 61 -23.00 15.83 -11.17
C PRO A 61 -24.54 15.91 -11.20
N LYS A 62 -25.22 15.21 -12.12
CA LYS A 62 -26.67 15.11 -12.20
C LYS A 62 -27.20 13.83 -11.54
N GLY A 63 -26.33 13.03 -10.91
CA GLY A 63 -26.65 11.75 -10.32
C GLY A 63 -26.86 10.62 -11.33
N LYS A 64 -26.43 10.79 -12.59
CA LYS A 64 -26.55 9.74 -13.60
C LYS A 64 -25.39 8.75 -13.47
N ASP A 65 -25.72 7.46 -13.48
CA ASP A 65 -24.75 6.37 -13.54
C ASP A 65 -23.96 6.39 -14.86
N VAL A 66 -22.63 6.49 -14.75
CA VAL A 66 -21.67 6.45 -15.86
C VAL A 66 -20.82 5.17 -15.88
N GLY A 67 -21.22 4.16 -15.10
CA GLY A 67 -20.62 2.83 -15.02
C GLY A 67 -19.76 2.62 -13.77
N GLY A 68 -19.31 1.37 -13.59
CA GLY A 68 -18.44 0.96 -12.49
C GLY A 68 -16.96 1.33 -12.66
N ILE A 69 -16.16 0.86 -11.70
CA ILE A 69 -14.68 0.86 -11.72
C ILE A 69 -14.22 -0.56 -12.03
N ASP A 70 -13.60 -0.74 -13.19
CA ASP A 70 -13.23 -2.06 -13.73
C ASP A 70 -11.74 -2.36 -13.47
N ASP A 71 -10.89 -1.34 -13.36
CA ASP A 71 -9.44 -1.48 -13.20
C ASP A 71 -8.93 -0.88 -11.87
N MET A 72 -9.33 -1.49 -10.76
CA MET A 72 -8.87 -1.08 -9.43
C MET A 72 -7.35 -1.28 -9.25
N LEU A 73 -6.79 -2.32 -9.89
CA LEU A 73 -5.35 -2.59 -9.87
C LEU A 73 -4.58 -1.50 -10.60
N GLY A 74 -5.02 -1.10 -11.79
CA GLY A 74 -4.45 -0.01 -12.56
C GLY A 74 -4.51 1.31 -11.81
N PHE A 75 -5.62 1.61 -11.14
CA PHE A 75 -5.72 2.78 -10.26
C PHE A 75 -4.64 2.77 -9.18
N CYS A 76 -4.49 1.66 -8.45
CA CYS A 76 -3.48 1.55 -7.40
C CYS A 76 -2.05 1.68 -7.94
N ARG A 77 -1.73 1.05 -9.08
CA ARG A 77 -0.41 1.16 -9.72
C ARG A 77 -0.11 2.57 -10.20
N GLN A 78 -1.11 3.27 -10.75
CA GLN A 78 -0.96 4.66 -11.16
C GLN A 78 -0.71 5.58 -9.96
N LYS A 79 -1.51 5.41 -8.89
CA LYS A 79 -1.42 6.22 -7.67
C LYS A 79 -0.07 6.03 -6.98
N PHE A 80 0.44 4.80 -6.97
CA PHE A 80 1.70 4.42 -6.32
C PHE A 80 2.78 4.03 -7.34
N LYS A 81 2.93 4.81 -8.41
CA LYS A 81 3.86 4.53 -9.53
C LYS A 81 5.34 4.35 -9.16
N ARG A 82 5.76 4.78 -7.97
CA ARG A 82 7.14 4.66 -7.45
C ARG A 82 7.35 3.40 -6.62
N THR A 83 6.27 2.68 -6.35
CA THR A 83 6.24 1.55 -5.45
C THR A 83 6.11 0.28 -6.30
N LEU A 84 6.97 -0.70 -6.03
CA LEU A 84 6.91 -2.00 -6.70
C LEU A 84 5.78 -2.85 -6.11
N ASP A 85 5.23 -3.76 -6.93
CA ASP A 85 4.32 -4.82 -6.51
C ASP A 85 3.04 -4.36 -5.78
N VAL A 86 2.55 -3.17 -6.10
CA VAL A 86 1.25 -2.68 -5.59
C VAL A 86 0.11 -3.48 -6.22
N ARG A 87 -0.80 -3.94 -5.36
CA ARG A 87 -2.03 -4.66 -5.71
C ARG A 87 -3.27 -3.98 -5.14
N ALA A 88 -4.42 -4.19 -5.77
CA ALA A 88 -5.73 -3.88 -5.18
C ALA A 88 -6.20 -5.08 -4.35
N SER A 89 -6.84 -4.83 -3.21
CA SER A 89 -7.35 -5.87 -2.32
C SER A 89 -8.64 -5.41 -1.65
N ASP A 90 -9.59 -6.34 -1.51
CA ASP A 90 -10.86 -6.22 -0.79
C ASP A 90 -10.94 -7.23 0.37
N ALA A 91 -9.80 -7.74 0.83
CA ALA A 91 -9.72 -8.91 1.70
C ALA A 91 -10.31 -8.70 3.10
N ASP A 92 -10.42 -7.44 3.56
CA ASP A 92 -11.09 -7.12 4.82
C ASP A 92 -12.61 -7.00 4.70
N GLY A 93 -13.14 -7.06 3.47
CA GLY A 93 -14.56 -6.99 3.15
C GLY A 93 -15.21 -5.65 3.49
N LYS A 94 -14.43 -4.61 3.81
CA LYS A 94 -14.93 -3.30 4.25
C LYS A 94 -14.69 -2.20 3.23
N ASP A 95 -13.54 -2.25 2.57
CA ASP A 95 -13.14 -1.25 1.59
C ASP A 95 -12.12 -1.82 0.60
N TRP A 96 -12.10 -1.24 -0.60
CA TRP A 96 -10.98 -1.46 -1.52
C TRP A 96 -9.73 -0.78 -0.98
N ARG A 97 -8.59 -1.47 -1.04
CA ARG A 97 -7.31 -0.97 -0.56
C ARG A 97 -6.22 -1.21 -1.60
N CYS A 98 -5.36 -0.22 -1.77
CA CYS A 98 -4.07 -0.43 -2.41
C CYS A 98 -3.11 -0.98 -1.37
N VAL A 99 -2.47 -2.11 -1.68
CA VAL A 99 -1.62 -2.87 -0.77
C VAL A 99 -0.25 -3.10 -1.41
N MET A 100 0.80 -2.94 -0.61
CA MET A 100 2.18 -3.34 -0.93
C MET A 100 2.68 -4.29 0.16
N ASP A 101 3.28 -5.40 -0.22
CA ASP A 101 3.88 -6.32 0.75
C ASP A 101 5.21 -5.75 1.29
N ILE A 102 5.51 -6.01 2.56
CA ILE A 102 6.70 -5.51 3.25
C ILE A 102 7.80 -6.57 3.20
N ASP A 103 8.86 -6.26 2.45
CA ASP A 103 10.15 -6.92 2.60
C ASP A 103 10.92 -6.28 3.77
N LYS A 104 11.17 -7.09 4.80
CA LYS A 104 11.78 -6.62 6.05
C LYS A 104 13.27 -6.33 5.89
N ASP A 105 13.97 -7.04 5.00
CA ASP A 105 15.37 -6.76 4.70
C ASP A 105 15.46 -5.38 4.02
N VAL A 106 14.56 -5.12 3.07
CA VAL A 106 14.46 -3.80 2.41
C VAL A 106 14.16 -2.70 3.42
N VAL A 107 13.29 -2.93 4.41
CA VAL A 107 13.03 -1.95 5.48
C VAL A 107 14.30 -1.67 6.29
N CYS A 108 15.07 -2.70 6.64
CA CYS A 108 16.34 -2.52 7.36
C CYS A 108 17.35 -1.69 6.56
N ILE A 109 17.51 -2.01 5.28
CA ILE A 109 18.39 -1.27 4.38
C ILE A 109 17.93 0.19 4.25
N TRP A 110 16.63 0.43 4.09
CA TRP A 110 16.05 1.77 3.99
C TRP A 110 16.24 2.58 5.27
N GLN A 111 15.94 1.99 6.44
CA GLN A 111 15.92 2.68 7.73
C GLN A 111 17.32 3.11 8.17
N TYR A 112 18.33 2.27 7.93
CA TYR A 112 19.70 2.48 8.37
C TYR A 112 20.67 2.84 7.24
N SER A 113 20.19 2.90 6.00
CA SER A 113 21.00 3.19 4.79
C SER A 113 22.21 2.25 4.63
N ASP A 114 22.08 1.00 5.07
CA ASP A 114 23.15 0.00 5.07
C ASP A 114 22.66 -1.27 4.36
N LYS A 115 23.16 -1.47 3.14
CA LYS A 115 22.79 -2.58 2.25
C LYS A 115 23.20 -3.95 2.78
N SER A 116 24.08 -4.01 3.78
CA SER A 116 24.51 -5.27 4.38
C SER A 116 23.49 -5.80 5.39
N LEU A 117 22.52 -5.00 5.81
CA LEU A 117 21.58 -5.39 6.85
C LEU A 117 20.53 -6.38 6.37
N THR A 118 20.21 -7.31 7.25
CA THR A 118 19.07 -8.22 7.12
C THR A 118 18.18 -8.13 8.35
N ALA A 119 16.89 -8.43 8.16
CA ALA A 119 15.91 -8.52 9.21
C ALA A 119 15.89 -9.93 9.79
N VAL A 120 15.99 -10.03 11.12
CA VAL A 120 15.92 -11.28 11.86
C VAL A 120 14.85 -11.13 12.93
N GLN A 121 14.11 -12.20 13.20
CA GLN A 121 13.14 -12.22 14.29
C GLN A 121 13.82 -12.70 15.59
N GLU A 122 13.79 -11.87 16.63
CA GLU A 122 14.36 -12.15 17.95
C GLU A 122 13.31 -11.84 19.01
N ASN A 123 12.98 -12.83 19.86
CA ASN A 123 12.00 -12.68 20.94
C ASN A 123 10.64 -12.11 20.46
N GLY A 124 10.20 -12.48 19.26
CA GLY A 124 8.96 -12.01 18.65
C GLY A 124 9.04 -10.63 17.98
N LEU A 125 10.17 -9.92 18.11
CA LEU A 125 10.41 -8.62 17.47
C LEU A 125 11.29 -8.77 16.23
N TRP A 126 11.02 -7.96 15.21
CA TRP A 126 11.90 -7.87 14.05
C TRP A 126 13.03 -6.87 14.35
N VAL A 127 14.26 -7.29 14.11
CA VAL A 127 15.47 -6.49 14.31
C VAL A 127 16.37 -6.55 13.08
N CYS A 128 17.03 -5.44 12.79
CA CYS A 128 18.03 -5.33 11.73
C CYS A 128 19.40 -5.75 12.27
N ARG A 129 20.10 -6.61 11.52
CA ARG A 129 21.37 -7.21 11.92
C ARG A 129 22.37 -7.14 10.77
N ARG A 130 23.64 -6.87 11.12
CA ARG A 130 24.76 -7.10 10.20
C ARG A 130 25.18 -8.57 10.19
N PRO A 131 25.44 -9.16 9.01
CA PRO A 131 26.08 -10.46 8.87
C PRO A 131 27.36 -10.52 9.69
N ALA A 132 27.64 -11.67 10.31
CA ALA A 132 28.84 -11.86 11.13
C ALA A 132 30.15 -11.68 10.33
N ASP A 133 30.09 -11.90 9.01
CA ASP A 133 31.24 -11.83 8.11
C ASP A 133 31.47 -10.42 7.52
N ALA A 134 30.60 -9.46 7.84
CA ALA A 134 30.80 -8.05 7.53
C ALA A 134 31.69 -7.40 8.59
N ALA A 135 32.92 -7.90 8.73
CA ALA A 135 33.98 -7.16 9.39
C ALA A 135 34.30 -5.94 8.51
N SER A 136 34.14 -4.74 9.06
CA SER A 136 34.51 -3.49 8.39
C SER A 136 35.97 -3.53 7.91
N PRO A 137 36.31 -3.04 6.71
CA PRO A 137 37.63 -2.47 6.48
C PRO A 137 37.85 -1.21 7.33
#